data_AF-A0A963I0B1-F1
#
_entry.id   AF-A0A963I0B1-F1
#
_cell.length_a   1.000
_cell.length_b   1.000
_cell.length_c   1.000
_cell.angle_alpha   90.00
_cell.angle_beta   90.00
_cell.angle_gamma   90.00
#
_symmetry.space_group_name_H-M   'P 1'
#
loop_
_entity.id
_entity.type
_entity.pdbx_description
1 polymer ?
#
loop_
_entity_poly.entity_id
_entity_poly.type
_entity_poly.pdbx_seq_one_letter_code
_entity_poly.pdbx_strand_id
1 'polypeptide(L)'
;MPKVLIIESCLINLGDDRGGVDHAAPSIVDIAKDTAHKLVTAGRALYAARADDPDKGGRNTATKDMLDVAKVMIAAREKAAVQTSKQGGE
;
A
#
# COMPACT_ATOMS: atom_id res chain seq x y z
N MET A 1 -10.54 -7.35 6.29
CA MET A 1 -10.15 -6.24 5.40
C MET A 1 -8.97 -6.72 4.60
N PRO A 2 -9.01 -6.69 3.25
CA PRO A 2 -7.88 -7.11 2.44
C PRO A 2 -6.68 -6.17 2.63
N LYS A 3 -5.49 -6.76 2.52
CA LYS A 3 -4.24 -6.02 2.50
C LYS A 3 -3.79 -5.83 1.06
N VAL A 4 -3.41 -4.62 0.68
CA VAL A 4 -2.91 -4.30 -0.66
C VAL A 4 -1.53 -3.67 -0.62
N LEU A 5 -0.74 -3.94 -1.65
CA LEU A 5 0.48 -3.23 -1.99
C LEU A 5 0.13 -2.13 -3.00
N ILE A 6 0.32 -0.87 -2.62
CA ILE A 6 0.22 0.28 -3.51
C ILE A 6 1.47 0.33 -4.38
N ILE A 7 1.29 0.24 -5.69
CA ILE A 7 2.36 0.26 -6.69
C ILE A 7 2.43 1.58 -7.45
N GLU A 8 1.37 2.38 -7.40
CA GLU A 8 1.31 3.75 -7.92
C GLU A 8 0.74 4.68 -6.83
N SER A 9 1.43 5.78 -6.55
CA SER A 9 1.01 6.74 -5.53
C SER A 9 -0.39 7.28 -5.82
N CYS A 10 -1.29 7.21 -4.85
CA CYS A 10 -2.66 7.66 -5.04
C CYS A 10 -3.34 8.07 -3.74
N LEU A 11 -4.41 8.87 -3.88
CA LEU A 11 -5.34 9.18 -2.81
C LEU A 11 -6.31 8.01 -2.60
N ILE A 12 -6.38 7.50 -1.38
CA ILE A 12 -7.28 6.42 -0.98
C ILE A 12 -8.31 6.97 0.00
N ASN A 13 -9.58 6.83 -0.33
CA ASN A 13 -10.64 7.10 0.63
C ASN A 13 -10.83 5.86 1.52
N LEU A 14 -10.50 6.01 2.80
CA LEU A 14 -10.58 4.94 3.82
C LEU A 14 -11.98 4.84 4.46
N GLY A 15 -12.93 5.67 4.04
CA GLY A 15 -14.30 5.70 4.54
C GLY A 15 -14.48 6.50 5.83
N ASP A 16 -13.51 7.35 6.18
CA ASP A 16 -13.58 8.26 7.31
C ASP A 16 -13.79 9.72 6.87
N ASP A 17 -13.91 10.62 7.85
CA ASP A 17 -14.14 12.05 7.68
C ASP A 17 -12.91 12.84 7.20
N ARG A 18 -11.73 12.19 7.09
CA ARG A 18 -10.49 12.83 6.63
C ARG A 18 -10.43 13.00 5.11
N GLY A 19 -11.35 12.40 4.38
CA GLY A 19 -11.35 12.39 2.92
C GLY A 19 -10.33 11.40 2.34
N GLY A 20 -9.73 11.74 1.20
CA GLY A 20 -8.69 10.91 0.59
C GLY A 20 -7.34 11.08 1.30
N VAL A 21 -6.73 9.98 1.72
CA VAL A 21 -5.37 9.96 2.30
C VAL A 21 -4.36 9.63 1.21
N ASP A 22 -3.28 10.39 1.10
CA ASP A 22 -2.20 10.11 0.16
C ASP A 22 -1.38 8.90 0.61
N HIS A 23 -1.20 7.94 -0.30
CA HIS A 23 -0.37 6.77 -0.09
C HIS A 23 0.70 6.70 -1.18
N ALA A 24 1.94 7.00 -0.82
CA ALA A 24 3.07 6.94 -1.72
C ALA A 24 3.53 5.50 -1.98
N ALA A 25 3.79 5.14 -3.24
CA ALA A 25 4.34 3.83 -3.58
C ALA A 25 5.82 3.70 -3.15
N PRO A 26 6.29 2.50 -2.75
CA PRO A 26 5.45 1.40 -2.29
C PRO A 26 4.87 1.69 -0.90
N SER A 27 3.63 1.28 -0.67
CA SER A 27 2.98 1.27 0.66
C SER A 27 2.13 0.00 0.81
N ILE A 28 2.06 -0.55 2.01
CA ILE A 28 1.18 -1.70 2.31
C ILE A 28 0.07 -1.20 3.23
N VAL A 29 -1.19 -1.36 2.81
CA VAL A 29 -2.34 -0.76 3.48
C VAL A 29 -3.46 -1.77 3.63
N ASP A 30 -4.10 -1.77 4.80
CA ASP A 30 -5.34 -2.48 5.06
C ASP A 30 -6.53 -1.57 4.70
N ILE A 31 -7.37 -2.01 3.75
CA ILE A 31 -8.47 -1.18 3.23
C ILE A 31 -9.76 -1.98 3.05
N ALA A 32 -10.88 -1.28 2.81
CA ALA A 32 -12.15 -1.92 2.50
C ALA A 32 -12.09 -2.72 1.19
N LYS A 33 -12.84 -3.82 1.11
CA LYS A 33 -12.83 -4.74 -0.04
C LYS A 33 -13.16 -4.04 -1.35
N ASP A 34 -14.17 -3.18 -1.36
CA ASP A 34 -14.60 -2.46 -2.56
C ASP A 34 -13.52 -1.46 -3.02
N THR A 35 -12.84 -0.81 -2.07
CA THR A 35 -11.73 0.10 -2.38
C THR A 35 -10.53 -0.68 -2.93
N ALA A 36 -10.17 -1.82 -2.34
CA ALA A 36 -9.12 -2.69 -2.86
C ALA A 36 -9.41 -3.14 -4.29
N HIS A 37 -10.65 -3.58 -4.56
CA HIS A 37 -11.05 -3.97 -5.90
C HIS A 37 -10.89 -2.83 -6.90
N LYS A 38 -11.38 -1.63 -6.58
CA LYS A 38 -11.24 -0.44 -7.44
C LYS A 38 -9.77 -0.12 -7.74
N LEU A 39 -8.91 -0.07 -6.72
CA LEU A 39 -7.50 0.27 -6.89
C LEU A 39 -6.75 -0.77 -7.74
N VAL A 40 -7.02 -2.05 -7.51
CA VAL A 40 -6.44 -3.16 -8.27
C VAL A 40 -6.89 -3.12 -9.73
N THR A 41 -8.20 -2.95 -9.99
CA THR A 41 -8.71 -2.85 -11.36
C THR A 41 -8.19 -1.62 -12.10
N ALA A 42 -7.86 -0.56 -11.38
CA ALA A 42 -7.24 0.65 -11.93
C ALA A 42 -5.72 0.51 -12.13
N GLY A 43 -5.12 -0.64 -11.79
CA GLY A 43 -3.68 -0.87 -11.93
C GLY A 43 -2.81 -0.15 -10.88
N ARG A 44 -3.40 0.38 -9.81
CA ARG A 44 -2.70 1.17 -8.79
C ARG A 44 -2.23 0.36 -7.59
N ALA A 45 -2.78 -0.83 -7.42
CA ALA A 45 -2.47 -1.71 -6.30
C ALA A 45 -2.49 -3.19 -6.71
N LEU A 46 -1.90 -4.03 -5.86
CA LEU A 46 -1.97 -5.48 -5.94
C LEU A 46 -2.41 -6.04 -4.57
N TYR A 47 -3.19 -7.11 -4.55
CA TYR A 47 -3.49 -7.82 -3.30
C TYR A 47 -2.22 -8.41 -2.69
N ALA A 48 -2.05 -8.29 -1.37
CA ALA A 48 -0.91 -8.88 -0.67
C ALA A 48 -1.10 -10.38 -0.43
N ALA A 49 -2.34 -10.88 -0.47
CA ALA A 49 -2.66 -12.29 -0.29
C ALA A 49 -3.61 -12.77 -1.39
N ARG A 50 -3.34 -13.96 -1.93
CA ARG A 50 -4.19 -14.60 -2.95
C ARG A 50 -5.62 -14.87 -2.47
N ALA A 51 -5.81 -15.02 -1.17
CA ALA A 51 -7.13 -15.20 -0.56
C ALA A 51 -8.03 -13.95 -0.71
N ASP A 52 -7.42 -12.77 -0.82
CA ASP A 52 -8.12 -11.50 -1.00
C ASP A 52 -8.42 -11.21 -2.48
N ASP A 53 -7.71 -11.85 -3.41
CA ASP A 53 -7.91 -11.73 -4.86
C ASP A 53 -9.21 -12.43 -5.30
N PRO A 54 -10.23 -11.69 -5.80
CA PRO A 54 -11.50 -12.29 -6.22
C PRO A 54 -11.36 -13.30 -7.36
N ASP A 55 -10.40 -13.11 -8.27
CA ASP A 55 -10.16 -14.05 -9.38
C ASP A 55 -9.47 -15.33 -8.87
N LYS A 56 -8.78 -15.24 -7.72
CA LYS A 56 -7.90 -16.29 -7.18
C LYS A 56 -6.85 -16.79 -8.20
N GLY A 57 -6.75 -16.15 -9.37
CA GLY A 57 -5.81 -16.47 -10.44
C GLY A 57 -4.40 -15.95 -10.17
N GLY A 58 -4.23 -15.08 -9.18
CA GLY A 58 -2.94 -14.53 -8.77
C GLY A 58 -2.44 -13.39 -9.67
N ARG A 59 -3.17 -13.05 -10.74
CA ARG A 59 -2.83 -11.95 -11.66
C ARG A 59 -2.83 -10.59 -10.97
N ASN A 60 -3.69 -10.45 -9.97
CA ASN A 60 -3.85 -9.22 -9.20
C ASN A 60 -3.17 -9.30 -7.83
N THR A 61 -2.33 -10.31 -7.61
CA THR A 61 -1.67 -10.57 -6.33
C THR A 61 -0.19 -10.24 -6.45
N ALA A 62 0.35 -9.49 -5.49
CA ALA A 62 1.77 -9.22 -5.41
C ALA A 62 2.55 -10.51 -5.18
N THR A 63 3.68 -10.66 -5.87
CA THR A 63 4.59 -11.79 -5.60
C THR A 63 5.26 -11.61 -4.24
N LYS A 64 5.81 -12.70 -3.69
CA LYS A 64 6.58 -12.64 -2.45
C LYS A 64 7.74 -11.65 -2.55
N ASP A 65 8.45 -11.65 -3.67
CA ASP A 65 9.59 -10.77 -3.90
C ASP A 65 9.17 -9.29 -3.94
N MET A 66 8.03 -8.96 -4.57
CA MET A 66 7.48 -7.61 -4.56
C MET A 66 7.17 -7.14 -3.14
N LEU A 67 6.56 -7.99 -2.32
CA LEU A 67 6.24 -7.68 -0.93
C LEU A 67 7.50 -7.49 -0.08
N ASP A 68 8.52 -8.30 -0.30
CA ASP A 68 9.77 -8.20 0.47
C ASP A 68 10.58 -6.95 0.10
N VAL A 69 10.67 -6.61 -1.20
CA VAL A 69 11.26 -5.34 -1.65
C VAL A 69 10.47 -4.15 -1.11
N ALA A 70 9.13 -4.19 -1.18
CA ALA A 70 8.29 -3.12 -0.65
C ALA A 70 8.52 -2.89 0.86
N LYS A 71 8.60 -3.96 1.67
CA LYS A 71 8.89 -3.85 3.11
C LYS A 71 10.24 -3.20 3.37
N VAL A 72 11.28 -3.55 2.61
CA VAL A 72 12.62 -2.94 2.75
C VAL A 72 12.55 -1.45 2.44
N MET A 73 11.88 -1.05 1.35
CA MET A 73 11.73 0.37 0.99
C MET A 73 10.92 1.16 2.01
N ILE A 74 9.83 0.61 2.51
CA ILE A 74 8.99 1.22 3.55
C ILE A 74 9.83 1.43 4.82
N ALA A 75 10.53 0.40 5.29
CA ALA A 75 11.37 0.48 6.47
C ALA A 75 12.54 1.48 6.30
N ALA A 76 13.12 1.60 5.10
CA ALA A 76 14.14 2.59 4.81
C ALA A 76 13.59 4.03 4.88
N ARG A 77 12.38 4.26 4.35
CA ARG A 77 11.69 5.56 4.40
C ARG A 77 11.35 5.96 5.84
N GLU A 78 10.84 5.02 6.63
CA GLU A 78 10.54 5.26 8.05
C GLU A 78 11.80 5.62 8.86
N LYS A 79 12.91 4.90 8.63
CA LYS A 79 14.20 5.24 9.25
C LYS A 79 14.70 6.62 8.85
N ALA A 80 14.59 6.98 7.57
CA ALA A 80 14.99 8.30 7.08
C ALA A 80 14.15 9.42 7.73
N ALA A 81 12.82 9.25 7.81
CA ALA A 81 11.94 10.21 8.46
C ALA A 81 12.30 10.44 9.95
N VAL A 82 12.63 9.37 10.68
CA VAL A 82 13.07 9.47 12.08
C VAL A 82 14.41 10.21 12.19
N GLN A 83 15.36 9.97 11.29
CA GLN A 83 16.65 10.67 11.31
C GLN A 83 16.50 12.17 11.03
N THR A 84 15.70 12.55 10.04
CA THR A 84 15.43 13.96 9.72
C THR A 84 14.73 14.67 10.88
N SER A 85 13.78 14.01 11.58
CA SER A 85 13.12 14.60 12.75
C SER A 85 14.04 14.85 13.95
N LYS A 86 15.18 14.13 14.04
CA LYS A 86 16.17 14.30 15.12
C LYS A 86 17.22 15.37 14.81
N GLN A 87 17.38 15.76 13.54
CA GLN A 87 18.37 16.74 13.09
C GLN A 87 17.81 18.16 12.94
N GLY A 88 16.49 18.35 12.97
CA GLY A 88 15.84 19.66 12.82
C GLY A 88 15.60 20.44 14.12
N GLY A 89 16.28 20.06 15.21
CA GLY A 89 16.22 20.76 16.50
C GLY A 89 17.54 21.45 16.81
N GLU A 90 17.85 22.53 16.11
CA GLU A 90 18.89 23.51 16.44
C GLU A 90 18.28 24.92 16.43
#